data_AF-A0A6J8AZP9-F1
#
_entry.id   AF-A0A6J8AZP9-F1
#
_cell.length_a   1.000
_cell.length_b   1.000
_cell.length_c   1.000
_cell.angle_alpha   90.00
_cell.angle_beta   90.00
_cell.angle_gamma   90.00
#
_symmetry.space_group_name_H-M   'P 1'
#
loop_
_entity.id
_entity.type
_entity.pdbx_description
1 polymer ?
#
loop_
_entity_poly.entity_id
_entity_poly.type
_entity_poly.pdbx_seq_one_letter_code
_entity_poly.pdbx_strand_id
1 'polypeptide(L)'
;MASFRGLRRASSCILSPVIRSRPLTTSLCLNGGNWNKDWAPAALPKNEEERAAKAKNYGMIPEDYKPMSNDGTGFGDYPDLPAIGAHSRSPWEHYDMPHLKRNYGEPMHPEFDALSEDRLDPAFATQPGYPPLWKQFLILATVFGVFTFIATFPIYRFKPVMPKQYRHGYNTDANVQMTHYTFEPATESSE
;
A
#
# COMPACT_ATOMS: atom_id res chain seq x y z
N MET A 1 -70.01 -90.20 17.05
CA MET A 1 -69.65 -89.83 15.67
C MET A 1 -68.82 -88.55 15.72
N ALA A 2 -67.59 -88.60 15.19
CA ALA A 2 -66.68 -87.48 14.88
C ALA A 2 -66.22 -86.60 16.09
N SER A 3 -65.01 -86.05 16.17
CA SER A 3 -63.94 -85.88 15.20
C SER A 3 -62.60 -85.65 15.93
N PHE A 4 -61.53 -86.09 15.28
CA PHE A 4 -60.14 -86.10 15.74
C PHE A 4 -59.56 -84.71 16.04
N ARG A 5 -58.81 -84.61 17.14
CA ARG A 5 -57.79 -83.58 17.37
C ARG A 5 -56.63 -83.81 16.41
N GLY A 6 -56.44 -82.91 15.45
CA GLY A 6 -55.29 -82.90 14.55
C GLY A 6 -54.50 -81.61 14.70
N LEU A 7 -53.34 -81.70 15.35
CA LEU A 7 -52.29 -80.68 15.30
C LEU A 7 -51.97 -80.38 13.82
N ARG A 8 -52.03 -79.12 13.40
CA ARG A 8 -51.40 -78.67 12.16
C ARG A 8 -50.46 -77.50 12.45
N ARG A 9 -49.20 -77.81 12.12
CA ARG A 9 -47.95 -77.07 12.09
C ARG A 9 -48.04 -75.56 11.92
N ALA A 10 -47.20 -74.86 12.67
CA ALA A 10 -46.78 -73.49 12.44
C ALA A 10 -46.18 -73.34 11.02
N SER A 11 -46.79 -72.49 10.20
CA SER A 11 -46.17 -71.97 8.98
C SER A 11 -45.21 -70.86 9.36
N SER A 12 -43.91 -71.16 9.32
CA SER A 12 -42.85 -70.17 9.36
C SER A 12 -42.86 -69.37 8.05
N CYS A 13 -43.34 -68.13 8.09
CA CYS A 13 -43.12 -67.17 7.01
C CYS A 13 -41.64 -66.79 6.99
N ILE A 14 -40.85 -67.42 6.12
CA ILE A 14 -39.50 -66.99 5.82
C ILE A 14 -39.62 -65.76 4.92
N LEU A 15 -39.65 -64.58 5.55
CA LEU A 15 -39.38 -63.31 4.88
C LEU A 15 -37.87 -63.30 4.55
N SER A 16 -37.53 -63.66 3.32
CA SER A 16 -36.20 -63.42 2.77
C SER A 16 -35.95 -61.91 2.72
N PRO A 17 -34.91 -61.36 3.37
CA PRO A 17 -34.52 -59.99 3.09
C PRO A 17 -33.90 -59.98 1.70
N VAL A 18 -34.56 -59.32 0.75
CA VAL A 18 -33.90 -58.90 -0.48
C VAL A 18 -32.80 -57.94 -0.05
N ILE A 19 -31.57 -58.47 0.04
CA ILE A 19 -30.36 -57.69 0.20
C ILE A 19 -30.29 -56.83 -1.07
N ARG A 20 -30.84 -55.62 -1.03
CA ARG A 20 -30.49 -54.56 -1.97
C ARG A 20 -29.02 -54.29 -1.75
N SER A 21 -28.17 -54.95 -2.51
CA SER A 21 -26.77 -54.59 -2.66
C SER A 21 -26.74 -53.16 -3.18
N ARG A 22 -26.56 -52.19 -2.28
CA ARG A 22 -26.19 -50.84 -2.67
C ARG A 22 -24.86 -51.00 -3.40
N PRO A 23 -24.76 -50.69 -4.70
CA PRO A 23 -23.47 -50.71 -5.35
C PRO A 23 -22.59 -49.71 -4.59
N LEU A 24 -21.47 -50.20 -4.06
CA LEU A 24 -20.43 -49.47 -3.32
C LEU A 24 -19.64 -48.53 -4.26
N THR A 25 -20.32 -47.92 -5.22
CA THR A 25 -19.77 -47.09 -6.28
C THR A 25 -20.63 -45.84 -6.46
N THR A 26 -20.91 -45.17 -5.36
CA THR A 26 -20.84 -43.72 -5.36
C THR A 26 -19.71 -43.37 -4.42
N SER A 27 -18.48 -43.43 -4.96
CA SER A 27 -17.43 -42.52 -4.52
C SER A 27 -18.01 -41.13 -4.74
N LEU A 28 -18.72 -40.63 -3.73
CA LEU A 28 -18.78 -39.20 -3.54
C LEU A 28 -17.32 -38.84 -3.37
N CYS A 29 -16.77 -38.19 -4.38
CA CYS A 29 -15.63 -37.32 -4.24
C CYS A 29 -15.99 -36.34 -3.11
N LEU A 30 -15.77 -36.78 -1.87
CA LEU A 30 -15.83 -35.97 -0.67
C LEU A 30 -14.74 -34.95 -0.84
N ASN A 31 -15.12 -33.85 -1.47
CA ASN A 31 -14.56 -32.52 -1.37
C ASN A 31 -13.14 -32.51 -0.79
N GLY A 32 -12.12 -32.62 -1.65
CA GLY A 32 -10.70 -32.51 -1.26
C GLY A 32 -10.29 -31.14 -0.71
N GLY A 33 -11.25 -30.27 -0.36
CA GLY A 33 -11.04 -28.91 0.13
C GLY A 33 -11.32 -28.71 1.63
N ASN A 34 -11.30 -29.75 2.47
CA ASN A 34 -11.42 -29.58 3.93
C ASN A 34 -10.13 -29.04 4.61
N TRP A 35 -9.10 -28.73 3.83
CA TRP A 35 -7.78 -28.30 4.31
C TRP A 35 -7.71 -26.81 4.70
N ASN A 36 -8.82 -26.08 4.80
CA ASN A 36 -8.76 -24.63 5.05
C ASN A 36 -9.88 -24.06 5.94
N LYS A 37 -10.88 -24.85 6.35
CA LYS A 37 -12.03 -24.28 7.08
C LYS A 37 -11.67 -23.85 8.50
N ASP A 38 -10.86 -24.66 9.18
CA ASP A 38 -10.46 -24.40 10.57
C ASP A 38 -9.38 -23.31 10.66
N TRP A 39 -8.61 -23.11 9.59
CA TRP A 39 -7.56 -22.10 9.48
C TRP A 39 -7.98 -20.84 8.74
N ALA A 40 -9.17 -20.83 8.12
CA ALA A 40 -9.69 -19.65 7.44
C ALA A 40 -10.02 -18.54 8.47
N PRO A 41 -9.75 -17.27 8.12
CA PRO A 41 -10.19 -16.15 8.92
C PRO A 41 -11.71 -16.15 9.04
N ALA A 42 -12.20 -15.78 10.21
CA ALA A 42 -13.62 -15.74 10.55
C ALA A 42 -14.04 -14.34 11.02
N ALA A 43 -15.27 -14.25 11.54
CA ALA A 43 -15.75 -13.03 12.16
C ALA A 43 -14.94 -12.69 13.43
N LEU A 44 -14.93 -11.41 13.77
CA LEU A 44 -14.24 -10.87 14.95
C LEU A 44 -14.58 -11.65 16.24
N PRO A 45 -13.56 -12.05 17.03
CA PRO A 45 -13.79 -12.73 18.30
C PRO A 45 -14.41 -11.76 19.31
N LYS A 46 -15.48 -12.18 19.97
CA LYS A 46 -16.17 -11.35 20.98
C LYS A 46 -15.71 -11.69 22.39
N ASN A 47 -15.38 -12.97 22.61
CA ASN A 47 -15.00 -13.50 23.91
C ASN A 47 -13.48 -13.64 24.05
N GLU A 48 -12.98 -13.65 25.28
CA GLU A 48 -11.56 -13.87 25.58
C GLU A 48 -11.12 -15.31 25.22
N GLU A 49 -11.98 -16.30 25.43
CA GLU A 49 -11.72 -17.69 25.06
C GLU A 49 -11.60 -17.85 23.53
N GLU A 50 -12.48 -17.18 22.77
CA GLU A 50 -12.41 -17.14 21.31
C GLU A 50 -11.14 -16.43 20.84
N ARG A 51 -10.77 -15.33 21.51
CA ARG A 51 -9.52 -14.61 21.23
C ARG A 51 -8.31 -15.51 21.45
N ALA A 52 -8.26 -16.27 22.54
CA ALA A 52 -7.17 -17.20 22.82
C ALA A 52 -7.11 -18.37 21.81
N ALA A 53 -8.26 -18.91 21.40
CA ALA A 53 -8.33 -19.93 20.37
C ALA A 53 -7.83 -19.40 19.01
N LYS A 54 -8.18 -18.16 18.66
CA LYS A 54 -7.73 -17.52 17.41
C LYS A 54 -6.25 -17.16 17.45
N ALA A 55 -5.74 -16.63 18.57
CA ALA A 55 -4.32 -16.41 18.75
C ALA A 55 -3.52 -17.71 18.53
N LYS A 56 -3.99 -18.83 19.09
CA LYS A 56 -3.40 -20.16 18.88
C LYS A 56 -3.44 -20.59 17.41
N ASN A 57 -4.53 -20.33 16.69
CA ASN A 57 -4.64 -20.65 15.27
C ASN A 57 -3.62 -19.88 14.41
N TYR A 58 -3.34 -18.61 14.75
CA TYR A 58 -2.32 -17.79 14.09
C TYR A 58 -0.89 -18.01 14.63
N GLY A 59 -0.70 -18.90 15.61
CA GLY A 59 0.61 -19.13 16.24
C GLY A 59 1.11 -17.97 17.10
N MET A 60 0.23 -17.08 17.55
CA MET A 60 0.54 -15.92 18.38
C MET A 60 0.24 -16.15 19.86
N ILE A 61 0.90 -15.36 20.71
CA ILE A 61 0.57 -15.28 22.14
C ILE A 61 -0.79 -14.57 22.27
N PRO A 62 -1.71 -15.02 23.14
CA PRO A 62 -3.03 -14.41 23.30
C PRO A 62 -3.00 -12.94 23.72
N GLU A 63 -1.92 -12.49 24.36
CA GLU A 63 -1.71 -11.10 24.80
C GLU A 63 -1.33 -10.18 23.62
N ASP A 64 -0.53 -10.69 22.68
CA ASP A 64 -0.09 -9.94 21.50
C ASP A 64 -1.14 -9.93 20.38
N TYR A 65 -2.05 -10.90 20.39
CA TYR A 65 -3.11 -10.98 19.40
C TYR A 65 -4.16 -9.88 19.62
N LYS A 66 -4.14 -8.91 18.70
CA LYS A 66 -5.14 -7.85 18.59
C LYS A 66 -5.83 -8.00 17.25
N PRO A 67 -7.15 -8.24 17.20
CA PRO A 67 -7.86 -8.24 15.94
C PRO A 67 -8.00 -6.81 15.39
N MET A 68 -8.03 -6.68 14.08
CA MET A 68 -8.28 -5.41 13.38
C MET A 68 -9.61 -4.76 13.82
N SER A 69 -9.72 -3.44 13.71
CA SER A 69 -10.94 -2.69 14.02
C SER A 69 -12.13 -3.10 13.14
N ASN A 70 -13.34 -3.04 13.70
CA ASN A 70 -14.58 -3.38 12.99
C ASN A 70 -15.12 -2.19 12.17
N ASP A 71 -14.29 -1.62 11.29
CA ASP A 71 -14.65 -0.44 10.51
C ASP A 71 -15.42 -0.77 9.23
N GLY A 72 -15.91 -2.01 9.10
CA GLY A 72 -16.61 -2.49 7.90
C GLY A 72 -15.68 -2.82 6.72
N THR A 73 -14.36 -2.72 6.90
CA THR A 73 -13.35 -3.07 5.87
C THR A 73 -13.31 -4.56 5.54
N GLY A 74 -13.87 -5.40 6.42
CA GLY A 74 -14.03 -6.84 6.16
C GLY A 74 -12.81 -7.71 6.51
N PHE A 75 -11.84 -7.19 7.28
CA PHE A 75 -10.67 -7.97 7.71
C PHE A 75 -11.00 -9.12 8.68
N GLY A 76 -12.14 -9.05 9.38
CA GLY A 76 -12.58 -10.11 10.27
C GLY A 76 -11.67 -10.28 11.49
N ASP A 77 -11.30 -11.52 11.81
CA ASP A 77 -10.42 -11.90 12.92
C ASP A 77 -8.92 -11.86 12.59
N TYR A 78 -8.52 -11.17 11.52
CA TYR A 78 -7.11 -11.09 11.16
C TYR A 78 -6.31 -10.27 12.19
N PRO A 79 -5.08 -10.68 12.56
CA PRO A 79 -4.27 -9.95 13.52
C PRO A 79 -3.79 -8.60 12.96
N ASP A 80 -3.85 -7.57 13.80
CA ASP A 80 -3.29 -6.25 13.57
C ASP A 80 -1.78 -6.28 13.85
N LEU A 81 -1.02 -6.52 12.79
CA LEU A 81 0.44 -6.59 12.83
C LEU A 81 1.02 -5.20 12.62
N PRO A 82 2.14 -4.86 13.28
CA PRO A 82 2.82 -3.62 12.99
C PRO A 82 3.28 -3.59 11.52
N ALA A 83 3.05 -2.46 10.85
CA ALA A 83 3.52 -2.23 9.49
C ALA A 83 5.05 -2.09 9.50
N ILE A 84 5.76 -3.22 9.43
CA ILE A 84 7.21 -3.29 9.34
C ILE A 84 7.56 -3.88 7.98
N GLY A 85 8.28 -3.12 7.15
CA GLY A 85 8.73 -3.56 5.85
C GLY A 85 9.75 -4.70 5.95
N ALA A 86 9.84 -5.54 4.92
CA ALA A 86 10.88 -6.56 4.83
C ALA A 86 12.29 -5.94 4.90
N HIS A 87 12.47 -4.71 4.39
CA HIS A 87 13.74 -4.00 4.45
C HIS A 87 14.24 -3.75 5.89
N SER A 88 13.32 -3.50 6.82
CA SER A 88 13.62 -3.24 8.23
C SER A 88 13.91 -4.49 9.06
N ARG A 89 13.60 -5.68 8.55
CA ARG A 89 13.95 -6.95 9.20
C ARG A 89 15.47 -7.19 9.09
N SER A 90 16.01 -7.97 10.04
CA SER A 90 17.45 -8.22 10.13
C SER A 90 17.98 -8.90 8.85
N PRO A 91 18.98 -8.34 8.15
CA PRO A 91 19.56 -8.99 6.98
C PRO A 91 20.37 -10.25 7.30
N TRP A 92 20.73 -10.47 8.57
CA TRP A 92 21.67 -11.50 9.01
C TRP A 92 21.00 -12.77 9.51
N GLU A 93 19.68 -12.74 9.67
CA GLU A 93 18.92 -13.90 10.12
C GLU A 93 18.69 -14.89 8.97
N HIS A 94 18.74 -16.18 9.28
CA HIS A 94 18.50 -17.25 8.31
C HIS A 94 16.99 -17.53 8.19
N TYR A 95 16.30 -16.73 7.36
CA TYR A 95 14.89 -16.92 7.08
C TYR A 95 14.61 -18.14 6.20
N ASP A 96 13.50 -18.82 6.44
CA ASP A 96 13.01 -19.89 5.55
C ASP A 96 12.75 -19.37 4.13
N MET A 97 12.19 -18.16 4.02
CA MET A 97 11.99 -17.44 2.77
C MET A 97 12.88 -16.20 2.73
N PRO A 98 14.14 -16.32 2.28
CA PRO A 98 15.10 -15.22 2.33
C PRO A 98 14.67 -14.02 1.47
N HIS A 99 14.00 -14.26 0.35
CA HIS A 99 13.49 -13.23 -0.55
C HIS A 99 12.36 -12.36 0.06
N LEU A 100 11.68 -12.85 1.10
CA LEU A 100 10.62 -12.11 1.81
C LEU A 100 11.03 -11.74 3.24
N LYS A 101 12.23 -12.18 3.67
CA LYS A 101 12.73 -12.09 5.06
C LYS A 101 11.69 -12.56 6.08
N ARG A 102 11.11 -13.75 5.86
CA ARG A 102 10.00 -14.31 6.65
C ARG A 102 10.21 -15.79 6.95
N ASN A 103 9.78 -16.24 8.12
CA ASN A 103 9.76 -17.66 8.50
C ASN A 103 8.41 -18.32 8.18
N TYR A 104 8.42 -19.65 8.07
CA TYR A 104 7.22 -20.45 7.88
C TYR A 104 6.35 -20.40 9.14
N GLY A 105 5.03 -20.23 8.97
CA GLY A 105 4.07 -20.15 10.07
C GLY A 105 3.92 -18.77 10.72
N GLU A 106 4.73 -17.78 10.36
CA GLU A 106 4.52 -16.39 10.80
C GLU A 106 3.25 -15.79 10.15
N PRO A 107 2.40 -15.07 10.91
CA PRO A 107 1.26 -14.36 10.36
C PRO A 107 1.74 -13.21 9.46
N MET A 108 1.05 -13.00 8.34
CA MET A 108 1.42 -12.04 7.30
C MET A 108 0.70 -10.71 7.52
N HIS A 109 1.30 -9.55 7.25
CA HIS A 109 0.57 -8.28 7.33
C HIS A 109 -0.54 -8.21 6.24
N PRO A 110 -1.72 -7.60 6.48
CA PRO A 110 -2.77 -7.49 5.46
C PRO A 110 -2.28 -6.87 4.14
N GLU A 111 -1.46 -5.83 4.26
CA GLU A 111 -0.83 -5.12 3.13
C GLU A 111 0.60 -5.61 2.87
N PHE A 112 0.86 -6.90 3.02
CA PHE A 112 2.19 -7.47 2.84
C PHE A 112 2.79 -7.18 1.46
N ASP A 113 1.96 -7.10 0.41
CA ASP A 113 2.43 -6.76 -0.94
C ASP A 113 3.11 -5.39 -0.97
N ALA A 114 2.59 -4.39 -0.24
CA ALA A 114 3.16 -3.06 -0.17
C ALA A 114 4.45 -3.00 0.68
N LEU A 115 4.57 -3.89 1.67
CA LEU A 115 5.70 -3.99 2.61
C LEU A 115 6.82 -4.94 2.14
N SER A 116 6.73 -5.42 0.90
CA SER A 116 7.79 -6.18 0.26
C SER A 116 9.09 -5.39 0.17
N GLU A 117 10.22 -6.07 0.07
CA GLU A 117 11.57 -5.47 0.13
C GLU A 117 11.82 -4.44 -1.00
N ASP A 118 11.13 -4.60 -2.12
CA ASP A 118 11.23 -3.76 -3.32
C ASP A 118 10.33 -2.52 -3.30
N ARG A 119 9.43 -2.39 -2.32
CA ARG A 119 8.38 -1.35 -2.32
C ARG A 119 8.55 -0.33 -1.19
N LEU A 120 7.68 -0.38 -0.18
CA LEU A 120 7.61 0.64 0.87
C LEU A 120 8.24 0.11 2.16
N ASP A 121 9.10 0.93 2.76
CA ASP A 121 9.53 0.74 4.13
C ASP A 121 9.04 1.90 5.02
N PRO A 122 7.99 1.68 5.85
CA PRO A 122 7.48 2.71 6.75
C PRO A 122 8.49 3.11 7.83
N ALA A 123 9.45 2.25 8.18
CA ALA A 123 10.47 2.60 9.15
C ALA A 123 11.42 3.68 8.64
N PHE A 124 11.59 3.80 7.32
CA PHE A 124 12.47 4.82 6.73
C PHE A 124 11.95 6.24 7.00
N ALA A 125 10.63 6.41 7.05
CA ALA A 125 10.00 7.69 7.36
C ALA A 125 10.14 8.09 8.84
N THR A 126 10.33 7.12 9.74
CA THR A 126 10.41 7.33 11.19
C THR A 126 11.84 7.33 11.73
N GLN A 127 12.86 7.22 10.86
CA GLN A 127 14.26 7.24 11.29
C GLN A 127 14.60 8.57 12.00
N PRO A 128 15.04 8.53 13.26
CA PRO A 128 15.37 9.73 14.01
C PRO A 128 16.65 10.37 13.45
N GLY A 129 16.60 11.69 13.21
CA GLY A 129 17.78 12.49 12.89
C GLY A 129 17.82 13.10 11.49
N TYR A 130 16.94 12.69 10.56
CA TYR A 130 16.86 13.29 9.23
C TYR A 130 15.49 13.94 8.99
N PRO A 131 15.44 15.26 8.67
CA PRO A 131 14.18 15.85 8.25
C PRO A 131 13.76 15.18 6.94
N PRO A 132 12.47 14.85 6.77
CA PRO A 132 12.00 14.15 5.58
C PRO A 132 12.32 14.98 4.32
N LEU A 133 12.69 14.30 3.24
CA LEU A 133 13.27 14.91 2.03
C LEU A 133 12.44 16.07 1.48
N TRP A 134 11.11 15.98 1.55
CA TRP A 134 10.23 17.06 1.10
C TRP A 134 10.49 18.39 1.84
N LYS A 135 10.81 18.36 3.14
CA LYS A 135 11.18 19.57 3.89
C LYS A 135 12.52 20.13 3.41
N GLN A 136 13.49 19.26 3.10
CA GLN A 136 14.79 19.68 2.56
C GLN A 136 14.61 20.34 1.19
N PHE A 137 13.80 19.75 0.30
CA PHE A 137 13.46 20.33 -0.99
C PHE A 137 12.71 21.65 -0.87
N LEU A 138 11.78 21.79 0.08
CA LEU A 138 11.09 23.05 0.32
C LEU A 138 12.04 24.16 0.78
N ILE A 139 12.99 23.85 1.67
CA ILE A 139 14.01 24.82 2.09
C ILE A 139 14.89 25.22 0.91
N LEU A 140 15.39 24.24 0.14
CA LEU A 140 16.22 24.51 -1.03
C LEU A 140 15.49 25.35 -2.07
N ALA A 141 14.25 25.00 -2.40
CA ALA A 141 13.42 25.73 -3.35
C ALA A 141 13.14 27.16 -2.87
N THR A 142 12.91 27.35 -1.57
CA THR A 142 12.67 28.67 -1.00
C THR A 142 13.93 29.54 -1.06
N VAL A 143 15.10 29.01 -0.66
CA VAL A 143 16.38 29.74 -0.70
C VAL A 143 16.73 30.11 -2.15
N PHE A 144 16.62 29.16 -3.08
CA PHE A 144 16.87 29.41 -4.50
C PHE A 144 15.86 30.39 -5.10
N GLY A 145 14.58 30.28 -4.73
CA GLY A 145 13.52 31.20 -5.13
C GLY A 145 13.78 32.63 -4.67
N VAL A 146 14.14 32.82 -3.39
CA VAL A 146 14.47 34.15 -2.85
C VAL A 146 15.75 34.70 -3.49
N PHE A 147 16.78 33.87 -3.68
CA PHE A 147 18.01 34.29 -4.35
C PHE A 147 17.76 34.77 -5.78
N THR A 148 17.01 34.00 -6.57
CA THR A 148 16.66 34.38 -7.95
C THR A 148 15.77 35.62 -8.00
N PHE A 149 14.84 35.77 -7.06
CA PHE A 149 14.02 36.97 -6.91
C PHE A 149 14.88 38.21 -6.61
N ILE A 150 15.80 38.14 -5.66
CA ILE A 150 16.72 39.25 -5.36
C ILE A 150 17.65 39.55 -6.54
N ALA A 151 18.18 38.54 -7.21
CA ALA A 151 19.11 38.72 -8.34
C ALA A 151 18.43 39.32 -9.59
N THR A 152 17.13 39.13 -9.75
CA THR A 152 16.33 39.70 -10.85
C THR A 152 15.76 41.07 -10.52
N PHE A 153 15.82 41.50 -9.25
CA PHE A 153 15.31 42.79 -8.83
C PHE A 153 16.02 43.95 -9.58
N PRO A 154 15.26 44.91 -10.14
CA PRO A 154 15.80 45.93 -11.05
C PRO A 154 16.82 46.86 -10.41
N ILE A 155 16.79 46.98 -9.07
CA ILE A 155 17.74 47.80 -8.28
C ILE A 155 19.19 47.36 -8.53
N TYR A 156 19.44 46.06 -8.72
CA TYR A 156 20.80 45.51 -8.88
C TYR A 156 21.23 45.35 -10.35
N ARG A 157 20.34 45.65 -11.31
CA ARG A 157 20.53 45.33 -12.75
C ARG A 157 20.64 46.57 -13.64
N PHE A 158 20.84 47.76 -13.05
CA PHE A 158 21.11 48.97 -13.82
C PHE A 158 22.51 48.90 -14.43
N LYS A 159 22.59 48.92 -15.76
CA LYS A 159 23.86 49.09 -16.47
C LYS A 159 24.07 50.59 -16.69
N PRO A 160 25.20 51.18 -16.28
CA PRO A 160 25.50 52.59 -16.50
C PRO A 160 25.90 52.85 -17.96
N VAL A 161 25.02 52.50 -18.88
CA VAL A 161 25.18 52.67 -20.32
C VAL A 161 23.98 53.44 -20.85
N MET A 162 24.23 54.38 -21.74
CA MET A 162 23.16 55.06 -22.46
C MET A 162 22.36 54.03 -23.28
N PRO A 163 21.05 54.21 -23.45
CA PRO A 163 20.28 53.37 -24.35
C PRO A 163 20.89 53.42 -25.75
N LYS A 164 20.86 52.27 -26.44
CA LYS A 164 21.41 52.16 -27.79
C LYS A 164 20.72 53.17 -28.71
N GLN A 165 21.50 54.07 -29.30
CA GLN A 165 21.03 55.00 -30.31
C GLN A 165 20.86 54.25 -31.65
N TYR A 166 19.73 54.44 -32.32
CA TYR A 166 19.43 53.81 -33.60
C TYR A 166 19.45 54.86 -34.73
N ARG A 167 20.05 54.53 -35.88
CA ARG A 167 20.24 55.45 -37.03
C ARG A 167 18.93 56.07 -37.56
N HIS A 168 17.82 55.36 -37.45
CA HIS A 168 16.47 55.84 -37.74
C HIS A 168 15.66 55.68 -36.45
N GLY A 169 15.68 56.71 -35.61
CA GLY A 169 14.91 56.70 -34.37
C GLY A 169 13.46 57.07 -34.64
N TYR A 170 12.55 56.09 -34.61
CA TYR A 170 11.15 56.34 -34.27
C TYR A 170 11.00 56.08 -32.77
N ASN A 171 10.49 57.05 -32.01
CA ASN A 171 10.01 56.74 -30.67
C ASN A 171 8.70 55.96 -30.82
N THR A 172 8.62 54.75 -30.27
CA THR A 172 7.41 53.89 -30.41
C THR A 172 6.14 54.56 -29.86
N ASP A 173 6.28 55.49 -28.92
CA ASP A 173 5.16 56.17 -28.27
C ASP A 173 4.86 57.57 -28.85
N ALA A 174 5.75 58.10 -29.70
CA ALA A 174 5.56 59.38 -30.37
C ALA A 174 6.28 59.31 -31.72
N ASN A 175 5.53 59.29 -32.83
CA ASN A 175 6.02 59.29 -34.21
C ASN A 175 6.84 60.56 -34.54
N VAL A 176 8.01 60.72 -33.91
CA VAL A 176 8.88 61.88 -34.01
C VAL A 176 10.30 61.37 -34.25
N GLN A 177 10.90 61.86 -35.34
CA GLN A 177 12.26 61.55 -35.71
C GLN A 177 13.23 62.20 -34.73
N MET A 178 14.01 61.39 -34.01
CA MET A 178 14.94 61.87 -32.98
C MET A 178 16.33 62.12 -33.57
N THR A 179 16.86 63.33 -33.42
CA THR A 179 18.24 63.68 -33.81
C THR A 179 19.20 63.37 -32.66
N HIS A 180 20.32 62.70 -32.96
CA HIS A 180 21.27 62.21 -31.94
C HIS A 180 22.46 63.14 -31.68
N TYR A 181 22.60 64.25 -32.43
CA TYR A 181 23.73 65.19 -32.32
C TYR A 181 23.27 66.63 -32.52
N THR A 182 23.78 67.55 -31.69
CA THR A 182 23.57 69.02 -31.77
C THR A 182 24.91 69.74 -31.76
N PHE A 183 25.79 69.45 -32.72
CA PHE A 183 27.00 70.24 -32.91
C PHE A 183 26.63 71.52 -33.66
N GLU A 184 26.71 72.66 -33.00
CA GLU A 184 26.66 73.96 -33.68
C GLU A 184 27.97 74.14 -34.45
N PRO A 185 27.94 74.46 -35.76
CA PRO A 185 29.15 74.78 -36.50
C PRO A 185 29.76 76.06 -35.95
N ALA A 186 31.07 76.07 -35.70
CA ALA A 186 31.79 77.29 -35.33
C ALA A 186 31.57 78.34 -36.43
N THR A 187 31.00 79.49 -36.08
CA THR A 187 30.88 80.63 -37.00
C THR A 187 32.29 81.07 -37.38
N GLU A 188 32.68 80.85 -38.64
CA GLU A 188 33.90 81.42 -39.19
C GLU A 188 33.76 82.96 -39.15
N SER A 189 34.46 83.60 -38.22
CA SER A 189 34.64 85.05 -38.19
C SER A 189 35.41 85.45 -39.45
N SER A 190 34.69 85.93 -40.46
CA SER A 190 35.28 86.56 -41.64
C SER A 190 35.80 87.93 -41.24
N GLU A 191 37.12 88.10 -41.38
CA GLU A 191 37.80 89.40 -41.41
C GLU A 191 37.34 90.27 -42.59
#